data_AF-A0A2V9KPD8-F1
#
_entry.id   AF-A0A2V9KPD8-F1
#
_cell.length_a   1.000
_cell.length_b   1.000
_cell.length_c   1.000
_cell.angle_alpha   90.00
_cell.angle_beta   90.00
_cell.angle_gamma   90.00
#
_symmetry.space_group_name_H-M   'P 1'
#
loop_
_entity.id
_entity.type
_entity.pdbx_description
1 polymer ?
#
loop_
_entity_poly.entity_id
_entity_poly.type
_entity_poly.pdbx_seq_one_letter_code
_entity_poly.pdbx_strand_id
1 'polypeptide(L)'
;SNMVDYTVSDIASDPIEGKIGFYDEGGKKVLHTKEPAREASARSKEERYRSTVTVRRLGEAIAPVDVVVHFENGETVREQWDGLYRWVKYVYEKASKVRSAEVDPEHKLALDSNFTNNSYASREDSRGAAKWYARWIFWLENLFLAATFFS
;
A
#
# COMPACT_ATOMS: atom_id res chain seq x y z
N SER A 1 17.11 13.00 19.27
CA SER A 1 17.41 13.44 17.89
C SER A 1 16.12 13.99 17.31
N ASN A 2 16.02 15.28 16.98
CA ASN A 2 14.73 15.93 16.62
C ASN A 2 14.30 15.67 15.17
N MET A 3 14.42 14.43 14.70
CA MET A 3 14.08 14.06 13.33
C MET A 3 12.60 13.68 13.23
N VAL A 4 11.94 14.29 12.25
CA VAL A 4 10.56 13.96 11.83
C VAL A 4 10.71 12.85 10.79
N ASP A 5 10.19 11.66 11.06
CA ASP A 5 10.26 10.52 10.14
C ASP A 5 9.02 9.63 10.39
N TYR A 6 8.16 9.57 9.37
CA TYR A 6 6.88 8.88 9.36
C TYR A 6 6.80 8.01 8.11
N THR A 7 6.27 6.79 8.21
CA THR A 7 6.21 5.89 7.05
C THR A 7 4.94 5.04 7.08
N VAL A 8 4.46 4.63 5.90
CA VAL A 8 3.52 3.52 5.80
C VAL A 8 4.32 2.22 5.89
N SER A 9 4.18 1.51 7.00
CA SER A 9 4.98 0.31 7.26
C SER A 9 4.40 -0.96 6.64
N ASP A 10 3.08 -1.02 6.47
CA ASP A 10 2.39 -2.22 5.99
C ASP A 10 1.04 -1.90 5.38
N ILE A 11 0.70 -2.59 4.29
CA ILE A 11 -0.61 -2.59 3.66
C ILE A 11 -1.02 -4.05 3.39
N ALA A 12 -2.03 -4.52 4.10
CA ALA A 12 -2.65 -5.83 3.90
C ALA A 12 -4.08 -5.66 3.35
N SER A 13 -4.52 -6.57 2.47
CA SER A 13 -5.90 -6.60 1.98
C SER A 13 -6.36 -8.04 1.84
N ASP A 14 -7.06 -8.52 2.87
CA ASP A 14 -7.57 -9.88 2.93
C ASP A 14 -9.02 -9.91 2.46
N PRO A 15 -9.41 -10.87 1.59
CA PRO A 15 -10.81 -11.05 1.25
C PRO A 15 -11.59 -11.44 2.50
N ILE A 16 -12.74 -10.79 2.72
CA ILE A 16 -13.69 -11.19 3.73
C ILE A 16 -14.40 -12.43 3.17
N GLU A 17 -13.88 -13.59 3.55
CA GLU A 17 -14.49 -14.87 3.25
C GLU A 17 -15.91 -14.90 3.83
N GLY A 18 -16.87 -15.41 3.05
CA GLY A 18 -18.26 -15.56 3.48
C GLY A 18 -18.41 -16.52 4.67
N LYS A 19 -19.65 -16.80 5.09
CA LYS A 19 -19.99 -17.72 6.19
C LYS A 19 -19.07 -18.95 6.27
N ILE A 20 -18.22 -19.03 7.29
CA ILE A 20 -17.35 -20.18 7.59
C ILE A 20 -17.86 -20.87 8.85
N GLY A 21 -17.96 -22.20 8.85
CA GLY A 21 -18.47 -22.99 9.97
C GLY A 21 -19.74 -23.78 9.66
N PHE A 22 -20.38 -24.30 10.70
CA PHE A 22 -21.64 -25.04 10.58
C PHE A 22 -22.82 -24.07 10.61
N TYR A 23 -23.61 -24.06 9.55
CA TYR A 23 -24.86 -23.29 9.50
C TYR A 23 -26.04 -24.26 9.38
N ASP A 24 -27.12 -23.93 10.06
CA ASP A 24 -28.39 -24.63 9.91
C ASP A 24 -29.21 -23.93 8.82
N GLU A 25 -29.25 -24.52 7.63
CA GLU A 25 -30.06 -24.04 6.52
C GLU A 25 -31.19 -25.05 6.26
N GLY A 26 -32.40 -24.71 6.70
CA GLY A 26 -33.59 -25.54 6.48
C GLY A 26 -33.61 -26.85 7.27
N GLY A 27 -32.98 -26.93 8.44
CA GLY A 27 -32.94 -28.13 9.29
C GLY A 27 -31.83 -29.11 8.91
N LYS A 28 -30.92 -28.73 8.01
CA LYS A 28 -29.71 -29.48 7.65
C LYS A 28 -28.48 -28.67 8.02
N LYS A 29 -27.59 -29.29 8.79
CA LYS A 29 -26.26 -28.72 9.10
C LYS A 29 -25.37 -28.80 7.86
N VAL A 30 -25.10 -27.65 7.25
CA VAL A 30 -24.17 -27.53 6.13
C VAL A 30 -22.83 -27.01 6.64
N LEU A 31 -21.75 -27.70 6.26
CA LEU A 31 -20.38 -27.26 6.56
C LEU A 31 -19.90 -26.35 5.44
N HIS A 32 -19.63 -25.09 5.76
CA HIS A 32 -18.92 -24.18 4.88
C HIS A 32 -17.43 -24.15 5.28
N THR A 33 -16.62 -24.84 4.48
CA THR A 33 -15.15 -24.88 4.62
C THR A 33 -14.52 -23.61 4.01
N LYS A 34 -13.32 -23.22 4.47
CA LYS A 34 -12.61 -22.02 3.99
C LYS A 34 -12.40 -21.98 2.47
N GLU A 35 -11.98 -23.09 1.88
CA GLU A 35 -11.69 -23.18 0.43
C GLU A 35 -12.91 -22.87 -0.45
N PRO A 36 -14.07 -23.53 -0.29
CA PRO A 36 -15.27 -23.20 -1.07
C PRO A 36 -15.84 -21.81 -0.73
N ALA A 37 -15.70 -21.33 0.50
CA ALA A 37 -16.13 -19.99 0.89
C ALA A 37 -15.30 -18.89 0.20
N ARG A 38 -13.98 -19.09 0.07
CA ARG A 38 -13.07 -18.20 -0.65
C ARG A 38 -13.30 -18.20 -2.15
N GLU A 39 -13.59 -19.37 -2.74
CA GLU A 39 -13.97 -19.45 -4.16
C GLU A 39 -15.33 -18.78 -4.44
N ALA A 40 -16.30 -18.95 -3.55
CA ALA A 40 -17.60 -18.32 -3.67
C ALA A 40 -17.52 -16.79 -3.54
N SER A 41 -16.70 -16.27 -2.60
CA SER A 41 -16.49 -14.83 -2.46
C SER A 41 -15.77 -14.25 -3.69
N ALA A 42 -14.75 -14.94 -4.21
CA ALA A 42 -13.99 -14.52 -5.39
C ALA A 42 -14.79 -14.50 -6.69
N ARG A 43 -15.83 -15.35 -6.81
CA ARG A 43 -16.74 -15.36 -7.97
C ARG A 43 -17.92 -14.40 -7.82
N SER A 44 -18.19 -13.89 -6.61
CA SER A 44 -19.31 -12.98 -6.37
C SER A 44 -18.94 -11.54 -6.73
N LYS A 45 -19.90 -10.78 -7.29
CA LYS A 45 -19.77 -9.32 -7.48
C LYS A 45 -19.73 -8.53 -6.15
N GLU A 46 -19.89 -9.21 -5.02
CA GLU A 46 -19.93 -8.63 -3.67
C GLU A 46 -18.67 -8.96 -2.87
N GLU A 47 -17.55 -9.25 -3.54
CA GLU A 47 -16.29 -9.51 -2.85
C GLU A 47 -15.86 -8.27 -2.04
N ARG A 48 -15.94 -8.39 -0.72
CA ARG A 48 -15.48 -7.37 0.22
C ARG A 48 -14.09 -7.74 0.71
N TYR A 49 -13.27 -6.73 0.91
CA TYR A 49 -11.91 -6.83 1.41
C TYR A 49 -11.83 -6.11 2.75
N ARG A 50 -11.15 -6.74 3.70
CA ARG A 50 -10.68 -6.10 4.92
C ARG A 50 -9.25 -5.65 4.67
N SER A 51 -9.10 -4.35 4.41
CA SER A 51 -7.79 -3.73 4.20
C SER A 51 -7.28 -3.10 5.49
N THR A 52 -6.01 -3.34 5.80
CA THR A 52 -5.33 -2.77 6.95
C THR A 52 -4.14 -1.94 6.47
N VAL A 53 -4.09 -0.68 6.88
CA VAL A 53 -2.97 0.23 6.61
C VAL A 53 -2.33 0.58 7.95
N THR A 54 -1.05 0.27 8.11
CA THR A 54 -0.29 0.60 9.32
C THR A 54 0.68 1.73 9.02
N VAL A 55 0.57 2.81 9.78
CA VAL A 55 1.47 3.97 9.70
C VAL A 55 2.30 4.02 10.97
N ARG A 56 3.60 4.33 10.84
CA ARG A 56 4.55 4.31 11.95
C ARG A 56 5.39 5.59 11.98
N ARG A 57 5.65 6.07 13.20
CA ARG A 57 6.62 7.12 13.48
C ARG A 57 7.98 6.49 13.83
N LEU A 58 8.95 6.68 12.96
CA LEU A 58 10.32 6.22 13.15
C LEU A 58 11.12 7.23 13.98
N GLY A 59 10.89 8.52 13.74
CA GLY A 59 11.53 9.63 14.44
C GLY A 59 10.99 9.90 15.85
N GLU A 60 11.62 10.87 16.51
CA GLU A 60 11.23 11.29 17.87
C GLU A 60 10.28 12.49 17.88
N ALA A 61 10.20 13.23 16.77
CA ALA A 61 9.35 14.42 16.67
C ALA A 61 7.87 14.04 16.49
N ILE A 62 7.02 14.58 17.36
CA ILE A 62 5.57 14.38 17.38
C ILE A 62 4.92 15.53 16.59
N ALA A 63 4.16 15.20 15.55
CA ALA A 63 3.41 16.16 14.77
C ALA A 63 2.16 15.51 14.19
N PRO A 64 1.04 16.27 14.06
CA PRO A 64 -0.12 15.79 13.33
C PRO A 64 0.21 15.68 11.83
N VAL A 65 -0.14 14.56 11.23
CA VAL A 65 0.10 14.25 9.82
C VAL A 65 -1.16 13.78 9.13
N ASP A 66 -1.29 14.16 7.86
CA ASP A 66 -2.36 13.68 7.00
C ASP A 66 -1.94 12.35 6.35
N VAL A 67 -2.82 11.36 6.30
CA VAL A 67 -2.58 10.06 5.66
C VAL A 67 -3.61 9.87 4.56
N VAL A 68 -3.16 9.61 3.34
CA VAL A 68 -4.03 9.39 2.18
C VAL A 68 -3.94 7.94 1.77
N VAL A 69 -5.10 7.28 1.68
CA VAL A 69 -5.22 5.90 1.24
C VAL A 69 -5.95 5.86 -0.10
N HIS A 70 -5.31 5.28 -1.10
CA HIS A 70 -5.85 5.11 -2.45
C HIS A 70 -6.29 3.65 -2.67
N PHE A 71 -7.50 3.46 -3.16
CA PHE A 71 -8.07 2.16 -3.48
C PHE A 71 -7.93 1.83 -4.97
N GLU A 72 -7.98 0.55 -5.33
CA GLU A 72 -7.88 0.11 -6.74
C GLU A 72 -9.04 0.64 -7.61
N ASN A 73 -10.20 0.91 -7.02
CA ASN A 73 -11.37 1.51 -7.70
C ASN A 73 -11.25 3.02 -7.95
N GLY A 74 -10.15 3.67 -7.54
CA GLY A 74 -9.94 5.11 -7.64
C GLY A 74 -10.49 5.93 -6.46
N GLU A 75 -11.17 5.29 -5.50
CA GLU A 75 -11.57 5.95 -4.26
C GLU A 75 -10.33 6.37 -3.45
N THR A 76 -10.44 7.52 -2.77
CA THR A 76 -9.37 8.05 -1.93
C THR A 76 -9.95 8.47 -0.59
N VAL A 77 -9.33 8.02 0.50
CA VAL A 77 -9.70 8.37 1.87
C VAL A 77 -8.56 9.17 2.50
N ARG A 78 -8.91 10.26 3.20
CA ARG A 78 -7.96 11.08 3.95
C ARG A 78 -8.23 10.88 5.44
N GLU A 79 -7.21 10.43 6.16
CA GLU A 79 -7.20 10.29 7.61
C GLU A 79 -6.23 11.29 8.22
N GLN A 80 -6.45 11.66 9.47
CA GLN A 80 -5.53 12.52 10.21
C GLN A 80 -5.03 11.78 11.44
N TRP A 81 -3.71 11.77 11.64
CA TRP A 81 -3.08 11.16 12.79
C TRP A 81 -2.34 12.19 13.61
N ASP A 82 -2.52 12.19 14.94
CA ASP A 82 -1.82 13.09 15.86
C ASP A 82 -0.32 12.78 16.02
N GLY A 83 0.12 11.59 15.59
CA GLY A 83 1.49 11.14 15.75
C GLY A 83 1.92 10.94 17.20
N LEU A 84 1.02 10.96 18.20
CA LEU A 84 1.36 10.84 19.62
C LEU A 84 1.91 9.44 19.94
N TYR A 85 1.17 8.42 19.50
CA TYR A 85 1.60 7.03 19.62
C TYR A 85 2.67 6.69 18.57
N ARG A 86 3.36 5.56 18.72
CA ARG A 86 4.42 5.15 17.78
C ARG A 86 3.87 4.66 16.43
N TRP A 87 2.62 4.24 16.37
CA TRP A 87 1.96 3.75 15.17
C TRP A 87 0.44 3.94 15.25
N VAL A 88 -0.22 3.91 14.11
CA VAL A 88 -1.68 3.86 13.99
C VAL A 88 -2.06 2.84 12.93
N LYS A 89 -3.22 2.21 13.10
CA LYS A 89 -3.75 1.23 12.16
C LYS A 89 -5.14 1.65 11.72
N TYR A 90 -5.30 1.80 10.41
CA TYR A 90 -6.58 2.04 9.77
C TYR A 90 -7.10 0.74 9.18
N VAL A 91 -8.36 0.41 9.47
CA VAL A 91 -9.02 -0.80 8.97
C VAL A 91 -10.23 -0.39 8.14
N TYR A 92 -10.29 -0.87 6.90
CA TYR A 92 -11.35 -0.57 5.95
C TYR A 92 -12.02 -1.87 5.49
N GLU A 93 -13.34 -1.88 5.45
CA GLU A 93 -14.12 -2.97 4.85
C GLU A 93 -14.81 -2.45 3.59
N LYS A 94 -14.21 -2.69 2.43
CA LYS A 94 -14.66 -2.14 1.14
C LYS A 94 -14.63 -3.20 0.04
N ALA A 95 -15.38 -2.99 -1.03
CA ALA A 95 -15.38 -3.88 -2.20
C ALA A 95 -14.13 -3.75 -3.09
N SER A 96 -13.12 -2.98 -2.65
CA SER A 96 -11.89 -2.72 -3.39
C SER A 96 -10.69 -2.79 -2.45
N LYS A 97 -9.58 -3.31 -2.95
CA LYS A 97 -8.31 -3.41 -2.22
C LYS A 97 -7.64 -2.05 -2.13
N VAL A 98 -6.78 -1.88 -1.13
CA VAL A 98 -5.88 -0.73 -1.05
C VAL A 98 -4.77 -0.89 -2.08
N ARG A 99 -4.61 0.12 -2.94
CA ARG A 99 -3.56 0.21 -3.95
C ARG A 99 -2.28 0.78 -3.35
N SER A 100 -2.41 1.89 -2.65
CA SER A 100 -1.28 2.58 -2.02
C SER A 100 -1.75 3.44 -0.86
N ALA A 101 -0.84 3.78 0.03
CA ALA A 101 -1.05 4.81 1.03
C ALA A 101 0.17 5.72 1.11
N GLU A 102 -0.08 6.98 1.49
CA GLU A 102 0.91 8.05 1.56
C GLU A 102 0.72 8.85 2.85
N VAL A 103 1.82 9.19 3.52
CA VAL A 103 1.84 10.06 4.70
C VAL A 103 2.37 11.43 4.28
N ASP A 104 1.70 12.49 4.73
CA ASP A 104 1.99 13.89 4.41
C ASP A 104 2.11 14.15 2.90
N PRO A 105 1.03 13.92 2.12
CA PRO A 105 1.03 14.14 0.66
C PRO A 105 1.26 15.60 0.26
N GLU A 106 1.05 16.55 1.17
CA GLU A 106 1.24 17.97 0.95
C GLU A 106 2.66 18.42 1.36
N HIS A 107 3.51 17.48 1.82
CA HIS A 107 4.88 17.71 2.26
C HIS A 107 4.96 18.88 3.26
N LYS A 108 3.98 19.01 4.16
CA LYS A 108 3.93 20.06 5.18
C LYS A 108 5.10 19.94 6.15
N LEU A 109 5.64 18.74 6.32
CA LEU A 109 6.82 18.44 7.10
C LEU A 109 8.09 18.59 6.23
N ALA A 110 8.50 19.83 5.98
CA ALA A 110 9.72 20.14 5.22
C ALA A 110 11.04 19.65 5.87
N LEU A 111 10.98 19.12 7.09
CA LEU A 111 12.10 18.58 7.88
C LEU A 111 12.21 17.05 7.83
N ASP A 112 11.44 16.39 6.96
CA ASP A 112 11.52 14.95 6.77
C ASP A 112 12.90 14.55 6.21
N SER A 113 13.53 13.57 6.84
CA SER A 113 14.83 13.08 6.43
C SER A 113 14.76 12.17 5.20
N ASN A 114 13.60 11.59 4.87
CA ASN A 114 13.46 10.72 3.70
C ASN A 114 12.01 10.58 3.18
N PHE A 115 11.55 11.56 2.40
CA PHE A 115 10.24 11.52 1.73
C PHE A 115 9.96 10.26 0.87
N THR A 116 10.99 9.51 0.46
CA THR A 116 10.84 8.33 -0.41
C THR A 116 10.16 7.17 0.31
N ASN A 117 10.19 7.13 1.65
CA ASN A 117 9.55 6.08 2.46
C ASN A 117 8.09 6.42 2.85
N ASN A 118 7.61 7.62 2.52
CA ASN A 118 6.27 8.09 2.92
C ASN A 118 5.15 7.43 2.11
N SER A 119 5.50 6.77 1.00
CA SER A 119 4.56 6.04 0.16
C SER A 119 4.84 4.53 0.19
N TYR A 120 3.76 3.75 0.29
CA TYR A 120 3.83 2.30 0.17
C TYR A 120 2.77 1.85 -0.84
N ALA A 121 3.20 1.08 -1.84
CA ALA A 121 2.33 0.49 -2.85
C ALA A 121 2.21 -1.01 -2.62
N SER A 122 0.99 -1.55 -2.71
CA SER A 122 0.77 -2.99 -2.52
C SER A 122 1.30 -3.84 -3.68
N ARG A 123 1.68 -3.22 -4.80
CA ARG A 123 2.32 -3.87 -5.95
C ARG A 123 3.63 -3.18 -6.29
N GLU A 124 4.66 -3.97 -6.53
CA GLU A 124 5.96 -3.51 -7.04
C GLU A 124 5.81 -2.97 -8.48
N ASP A 125 6.27 -1.74 -8.73
CA ASP A 125 6.31 -1.16 -10.08
C ASP A 125 7.76 -1.02 -10.56
N SER A 126 8.18 -1.95 -11.42
CA SER A 126 9.55 -2.03 -11.97
C SER A 126 9.80 -1.07 -13.14
N ARG A 127 8.78 -0.36 -13.63
CA ARG A 127 8.90 0.51 -14.81
C ARG A 127 9.87 1.67 -14.59
N GLY A 128 9.94 2.19 -13.37
CA GLY A 128 10.89 3.23 -12.99
C GLY A 128 12.34 2.75 -13.12
N ALA A 129 12.64 1.57 -12.57
CA ALA A 129 13.97 0.95 -12.66
C ALA A 129 14.33 0.62 -14.12
N ALA A 130 13.39 0.06 -14.89
CA ALA A 130 13.59 -0.28 -16.30
C ALA A 130 13.92 0.97 -17.15
N LYS A 131 13.24 2.10 -16.90
CA LYS A 131 13.52 3.38 -17.58
C LYS A 131 14.95 3.87 -17.31
N TRP A 132 15.40 3.79 -16.06
CA TRP A 132 16.75 4.21 -15.70
C TRP A 132 17.82 3.29 -16.26
N TYR A 133 17.57 1.98 -16.28
CA TYR A 133 18.44 1.01 -16.94
C TYR A 133 18.60 1.31 -18.43
N ALA A 134 17.50 1.52 -19.16
CA ALA A 134 17.53 1.87 -20.57
C ALA A 134 18.34 3.15 -20.84
N ARG A 135 18.18 4.17 -19.97
CA ARG A 135 18.94 5.41 -20.08
C ARG A 135 20.43 5.21 -19.83
N TRP A 136 20.80 4.33 -18.90
CA TRP A 136 22.20 3.96 -18.64
C TRP A 136 22.83 3.23 -19.83
N ILE A 137 22.13 2.25 -20.42
CA ILE A 137 22.56 1.55 -21.64
C ILE A 137 22.78 2.54 -22.78
N PHE A 138 21.84 3.47 -22.98
CA PHE A 138 21.95 4.50 -24.01
C PHE A 138 23.19 5.41 -23.84
N TRP A 139 23.53 5.78 -22.60
CA TRP A 139 24.76 6.54 -22.32
C TRP A 139 26.01 5.71 -22.56
N LEU A 140 26.01 4.42 -22.22
CA LEU A 140 27.12 3.51 -22.51
C LEU A 140 27.31 3.33 -24.02
N GLU A 141 26.24 3.11 -24.78
CA GLU A 141 26.27 3.03 -26.24
C GLU A 141 26.88 4.30 -26.84
N ASN A 142 26.44 5.48 -26.40
CA ASN A 142 27.01 6.75 -26.85
C ASN A 142 28.49 6.91 -26.48
N LEU A 143 28.91 6.45 -25.30
CA LEU A 143 30.31 6.49 -24.91
C LEU A 143 31.18 5.62 -25.83
N PHE A 144 30.73 4.39 -26.13
CA PHE A 144 31.43 3.51 -27.06
C PHE A 144 31.47 4.07 -28.48
N LEU A 145 30.36 4.66 -28.96
CA LEU A 145 30.30 5.35 -30.26
C LEU A 145 31.24 6.55 -30.33
N ALA A 146 31.30 7.36 -29.28
CA ALA A 146 32.25 8.47 -29.21
C ALA A 146 33.69 7.96 -29.21
N ALA A 147 34.00 6.91 -28.43
CA ALA A 147 35.33 6.34 -28.34
C ALA A 147 35.81 5.77 -29.69
N THR A 148 34.94 5.15 -30.49
CA THR A 148 35.28 4.70 -31.84
C THR A 148 35.44 5.83 -32.85
N PHE A 149 34.76 6.97 -32.67
CA PHE A 149 34.94 8.15 -33.51
C PHE A 149 36.26 8.90 -33.25
N PHE A 150 36.84 8.78 -32.05
CA PHE A 150 38.10 9.44 -31.65
C PHE A 150 39.31 8.49 -31.58
N SER A 151 39.17 7.23 -32.04
CA SER A 151 40.25 6.23 -32.12
C SER A 151 40.79 6.05 -33.52
#